data_AF-A0A962Z1R2-F1
#
_entry.id   AF-A0A962Z1R2-F1
#
_cell.length_a   1.000
_cell.length_b   1.000
_cell.length_c   1.000
_cell.angle_alpha   90.00
_cell.angle_beta   90.00
_cell.angle_gamma   90.00
#
_symmetry.space_group_name_H-M   'P 1'
#
loop_
_entity.id
_entity.type
_entity.pdbx_description
1 polymer ?
#
loop_
_entity_poly.entity_id
_entity_poly.type
_entity_poly.pdbx_seq_one_letter_code
_entity_poly.pdbx_strand_id
1 'polypeptide(L)'
;SRFASNKPLYRLSGGDDGSGKGHGGLSCEGCHGSTHAIWPNKNALANDNRAAEGLQGHSGTIIECSTCHEGDLGMTLKGPHGMHPVGDTYFAREHDDFAKNNRSACQSCHGIDGEGSVLSRTAADRLLQAKEDHISVSFARGTPVGCGDCHENKLRNP
;
A
#
# COMPACT_ATOMS: atom_id res chain seq x y z
N SER A 1 27.99 14.66 -3.05
CA SER A 1 27.14 15.58 -2.27
C SER A 1 26.13 14.78 -1.48
N ARG A 2 26.21 14.79 -0.14
CA ARG A 2 25.21 14.15 0.72
C ARG A 2 24.14 15.20 0.99
N PHE A 3 23.00 15.09 0.32
CA PHE A 3 21.81 15.85 0.69
C PHE A 3 21.51 15.54 2.16
N ALA A 4 21.17 16.56 2.95
CA ALA A 4 20.92 16.41 4.38
C ALA A 4 19.58 15.68 4.58
N SER A 5 19.61 14.35 4.47
CA SER A 5 18.47 13.41 4.47
C SER A 5 17.68 13.34 5.78
N ASN A 6 18.03 14.16 6.77
CA ASN A 6 17.37 14.26 8.06
C ASN A 6 16.77 15.64 8.34
N LYS A 7 16.81 16.58 7.37
CA LYS A 7 16.14 17.88 7.51
C LYS A 7 14.70 17.84 6.98
N PRO A 8 13.79 18.70 7.48
CA PRO A 8 12.36 18.68 7.14
C PRO A 8 12.03 18.71 5.64
N LEU A 9 12.94 19.25 4.83
CA LEU A 9 12.81 19.36 3.37
C LEU A 9 13.27 18.11 2.59
N TYR A 10 13.99 17.17 3.21
CA TYR A 10 14.58 16.00 2.54
C TYR A 10 14.29 14.70 3.30
N ARG A 11 13.05 14.55 3.78
CA ARG A 11 12.64 13.35 4.50
C ARG A 11 12.57 12.17 3.52
N LEU A 12 13.24 11.07 3.87
CA LEU A 12 13.21 9.83 3.11
C LEU A 12 11.96 9.01 3.43
N SER A 13 11.53 8.15 2.49
CA SER A 13 10.29 7.36 2.56
C SER A 13 10.31 6.16 3.52
N GLY A 14 11.39 5.99 4.29
CA GLY A 14 11.57 4.88 5.22
C GLY A 14 11.16 5.25 6.64
N GLY A 15 11.08 4.24 7.51
CA GLY A 15 10.92 4.48 8.95
C GLY A 15 12.08 5.30 9.52
N ASP A 16 11.84 5.95 10.65
CA ASP A 16 12.83 6.63 11.47
C ASP A 16 13.74 5.65 12.23
N ASP A 17 14.06 4.50 11.63
CA ASP A 17 14.89 3.42 12.18
C ASP A 17 16.38 3.78 12.33
N GLY A 18 16.73 5.05 12.08
CA GLY A 18 18.10 5.56 12.14
C GLY A 18 19.02 5.06 11.02
N SER A 19 18.55 4.22 10.10
CA SER A 19 19.36 3.74 8.97
C SER A 19 19.62 4.84 7.94
N GLY A 20 18.73 5.85 7.88
CA GLY A 20 18.85 7.00 6.98
C GLY A 20 18.78 6.63 5.49
N LYS A 21 18.17 5.49 5.14
CA LYS A 21 18.17 4.96 3.77
C LYS A 21 16.84 4.99 3.03
N GLY A 22 15.72 5.35 3.64
CA GLY A 22 14.44 5.35 2.92
C GLY A 22 14.06 3.99 2.34
N HIS A 23 13.04 3.94 1.47
CA HIS A 23 12.79 2.77 0.63
C HIS A 23 13.74 2.79 -0.58
N GLY A 24 14.96 2.29 -0.41
CA GLY A 24 15.97 2.28 -1.47
C GLY A 24 16.55 3.66 -1.82
N GLY A 25 16.55 4.60 -0.88
CA GLY A 25 17.04 5.97 -1.07
C GLY A 25 15.99 6.95 -1.59
N LEU A 26 14.74 6.50 -1.75
CA LEU A 26 13.65 7.35 -2.22
C LEU A 26 13.20 8.36 -1.16
N SER A 27 12.88 9.57 -1.60
CA SER A 27 12.24 10.61 -0.81
C SER A 27 10.71 10.46 -0.82
N CYS A 28 10.04 11.13 0.12
CA CYS A 28 8.58 11.06 0.25
C CYS A 28 7.86 11.42 -1.07
N GLU A 29 8.34 12.44 -1.77
CA GLU A 29 7.76 12.92 -3.03
C GLU A 29 7.91 11.92 -4.19
N GLY A 30 8.81 10.95 -4.08
CA GLY A 30 8.94 9.88 -5.08
C GLY A 30 7.68 9.00 -5.17
N CYS A 31 6.99 8.81 -4.04
CA CYS A 31 5.74 8.05 -3.99
C CYS A 31 4.50 8.94 -3.84
N HIS A 32 4.60 10.05 -3.09
CA HIS A 32 3.47 10.94 -2.80
C HIS A 32 3.32 12.12 -3.77
N GLY A 33 4.24 12.27 -4.72
CA GLY A 33 4.28 13.39 -5.66
C GLY A 33 4.98 14.62 -5.05
N SER A 34 5.28 15.60 -5.91
CA SER A 34 5.90 16.86 -5.47
C SER A 34 5.11 17.50 -4.33
N THR A 35 5.76 18.21 -3.41
CA THR A 35 5.07 19.00 -2.37
C THR A 35 4.14 20.08 -2.95
N HIS A 36 4.33 20.45 -4.21
CA HIS A 36 3.42 21.34 -4.95
C HIS A 36 2.37 20.59 -5.78
N ALA A 37 2.49 19.27 -5.92
CA ALA A 37 1.49 18.42 -6.55
C ALA A 37 0.48 17.95 -5.49
N ILE A 38 -0.80 18.02 -5.83
CA ILE A 38 -1.86 17.46 -4.98
C ILE A 38 -2.40 16.23 -5.70
N TRP A 39 -2.16 15.05 -5.12
CA TRP A 39 -2.70 13.79 -5.62
C TRP A 39 -3.91 13.30 -4.81
N PRO A 40 -4.89 12.67 -5.48
CA PRO A 40 -5.16 12.82 -6.91
C PRO A 40 -5.60 14.27 -7.22
N ASN A 41 -5.14 14.84 -8.33
CA ASN A 41 -5.63 16.14 -8.74
C ASN A 41 -7.10 15.97 -9.20
N LYS A 42 -8.00 16.83 -8.71
CA LYS A 42 -9.43 16.78 -9.05
C LYS A 42 -9.68 16.86 -10.56
N ASN A 43 -8.81 17.57 -11.28
CA ASN A 43 -8.78 17.50 -12.73
C ASN A 43 -7.98 16.27 -13.14
N ALA A 44 -8.67 15.24 -13.63
CA ALA A 44 -8.04 14.00 -14.10
C ALA A 44 -6.97 14.27 -15.17
N LEU A 45 -7.14 15.30 -16.01
CA LEU A 45 -6.22 15.66 -17.09
C LEU A 45 -5.05 16.55 -16.64
N ALA A 46 -4.93 16.83 -15.34
CA ALA A 46 -3.81 17.62 -14.82
C ALA A 46 -2.48 16.91 -15.06
N ASN A 47 -1.47 17.69 -15.43
CA ASN A 47 -0.12 17.17 -15.64
C ASN A 47 0.44 16.46 -14.40
N ASP A 48 0.00 16.86 -13.20
CA ASP A 48 0.41 16.24 -11.94
C ASP A 48 0.08 14.73 -11.91
N ASN A 49 -1.04 14.28 -12.50
CA ASN A 49 -1.42 12.86 -12.49
C ASN A 49 -0.61 12.02 -13.50
N ARG A 50 0.02 12.63 -14.51
CA ARG A 50 0.63 11.92 -15.65
C ARG A 50 1.71 10.92 -15.26
N ALA A 51 2.51 11.27 -14.26
CA ALA A 51 3.54 10.36 -13.75
C ALA A 51 2.91 9.10 -13.13
N ALA A 52 1.91 9.26 -12.27
CA ALA A 52 1.20 8.13 -11.65
C ALA A 52 0.46 7.29 -12.69
N GLU A 53 -0.25 7.93 -13.62
CA GLU A 53 -0.91 7.23 -14.73
C GLU A 53 0.07 6.39 -15.55
N GLY A 54 1.24 6.95 -15.89
CA GLY A 54 2.26 6.23 -16.66
C GLY A 54 2.92 5.08 -15.90
N LEU A 55 3.05 5.19 -14.57
CA LEU A 55 3.78 4.23 -13.74
C LEU A 55 2.93 3.07 -13.21
N GLN A 56 1.67 3.32 -12.88
CA GLN A 56 0.77 2.33 -12.26
C GLN A 56 -0.60 2.24 -12.94
N GLY A 57 -0.83 2.99 -14.02
CA GLY A 57 -2.09 2.96 -14.78
C GLY A 57 -3.23 3.74 -14.13
N HIS A 58 -3.00 4.41 -12.98
CA HIS A 58 -4.00 5.22 -12.30
C HIS A 58 -3.38 6.41 -11.57
N SER A 59 -4.17 7.48 -11.43
CA SER A 59 -3.77 8.66 -10.65
C SER A 59 -3.65 8.36 -9.14
N GLY A 60 -2.87 9.17 -8.43
CA GLY A 60 -2.69 9.08 -6.98
C GLY A 60 -1.25 8.74 -6.59
N THR A 61 -1.05 8.54 -5.28
CA THR A 61 0.21 8.03 -4.72
C THR A 61 0.65 6.74 -5.42
N ILE A 62 1.95 6.60 -5.70
CA ILE A 62 2.53 5.35 -6.20
C ILE A 62 2.44 4.29 -5.09
N ILE A 63 1.63 3.27 -5.33
CA ILE A 63 1.36 2.19 -4.37
C ILE A 63 1.54 0.81 -5.00
N GLU A 64 1.47 0.70 -6.33
CA GLU A 64 1.78 -0.54 -7.04
C GLU A 64 3.27 -0.83 -6.98
N CYS A 65 3.65 -1.84 -6.20
CA CYS A 65 5.06 -2.18 -5.98
C CYS A 65 5.74 -2.63 -7.28
N SER A 66 4.96 -3.21 -8.19
CA SER A 66 5.38 -3.67 -9.53
C SER A 66 5.86 -2.55 -10.44
N THR A 67 5.56 -1.29 -10.13
CA THR A 67 6.14 -0.13 -10.83
C THR A 67 7.67 -0.12 -10.76
N CYS A 68 8.26 -0.64 -9.68
CA CYS A 68 9.72 -0.65 -9.48
C CYS A 68 10.30 -2.04 -9.20
N HIS A 69 9.51 -2.97 -8.68
CA HIS A 69 9.97 -4.31 -8.31
C HIS A 69 9.46 -5.34 -9.30
N GLU A 70 10.37 -6.17 -9.80
CA GLU A 70 10.00 -7.30 -10.64
C GLU A 70 9.76 -8.57 -9.79
N GLY A 71 8.84 -9.41 -10.26
CA GLY A 71 8.52 -10.68 -9.61
C GLY A 71 7.66 -10.54 -8.35
N ASP A 72 7.57 -11.65 -7.62
CA ASP A 72 6.83 -11.72 -6.36
C ASP A 72 7.69 -11.27 -5.18
N LEU A 73 7.16 -10.35 -4.38
CA LEU A 73 7.82 -9.83 -3.19
C LEU A 73 7.62 -10.72 -1.95
N GLY A 74 6.71 -11.69 -2.03
CA GLY A 74 6.42 -12.66 -0.97
C GLY A 74 5.74 -12.07 0.26
N MET A 75 5.84 -12.81 1.36
CA MET A 75 5.22 -12.46 2.65
C MET A 75 6.05 -11.42 3.41
N THR A 76 5.76 -10.14 3.20
CA THR A 76 6.54 -9.05 3.79
C THR A 76 5.72 -7.82 4.13
N LEU A 77 6.20 -7.06 5.11
CA LEU A 77 5.75 -5.70 5.48
C LEU A 77 6.90 -4.68 5.34
N LYS A 78 7.92 -4.99 4.53
CA LYS A 78 9.11 -4.13 4.37
C LYS A 78 8.87 -2.94 3.44
N GLY A 79 7.65 -2.73 2.97
CA GLY A 79 7.28 -1.53 2.21
C GLY A 79 7.22 -0.29 3.10
N PRO A 80 7.17 0.92 2.49
CA PRO A 80 6.92 2.17 3.21
C PRO A 80 5.72 2.04 4.15
N HIS A 81 5.82 2.62 5.35
CA HIS A 81 4.76 2.58 6.38
C HIS A 81 4.38 1.16 6.86
N GLY A 82 5.23 0.16 6.65
CA GLY A 82 4.91 -1.23 6.98
C GLY A 82 3.98 -1.88 5.95
N MET A 83 3.90 -1.34 4.74
CA MET A 83 3.00 -1.85 3.69
C MET A 83 3.46 -3.22 3.18
N HIS A 84 2.48 -4.09 2.95
CA HIS A 84 2.65 -5.31 2.17
C HIS A 84 2.50 -5.03 0.67
N PRO A 85 2.93 -5.95 -0.20
CA PRO A 85 2.61 -5.89 -1.62
C PRO A 85 1.09 -5.83 -1.84
N VAL A 86 0.62 -4.82 -2.58
CA VAL A 86 -0.81 -4.61 -2.88
C VAL A 86 -1.19 -5.22 -4.23
N GLY A 87 -2.49 -5.48 -4.43
CA GLY A 87 -3.02 -6.12 -5.64
C GLY A 87 -3.11 -7.65 -5.53
N ASP A 88 -3.33 -8.32 -6.67
CA ASP A 88 -3.47 -9.79 -6.74
C ASP A 88 -2.10 -10.50 -6.64
N THR A 89 -1.51 -10.43 -5.45
CA THR A 89 -0.18 -10.95 -5.13
C THR A 89 -0.27 -12.24 -4.33
N TYR A 90 0.86 -12.93 -4.15
CA TYR A 90 0.94 -14.05 -3.21
C TYR A 90 0.57 -13.64 -1.78
N PHE A 91 0.92 -12.41 -1.37
CA PHE A 91 0.50 -11.88 -0.08
C PHE A 91 -1.03 -11.88 0.08
N ALA A 92 -1.76 -11.37 -0.90
CA ALA A 92 -3.22 -11.33 -0.83
C ALA A 92 -3.85 -12.73 -0.65
N ARG A 93 -3.20 -13.77 -1.17
CA ARG A 93 -3.70 -15.16 -1.14
C ARG A 93 -3.25 -15.94 0.09
N GLU A 94 -2.03 -15.73 0.59
CA GLU A 94 -1.38 -16.68 1.51
C GLU A 94 -1.02 -16.07 2.89
N HIS A 95 -1.63 -14.95 3.26
CA HIS A 95 -1.23 -14.20 4.45
C HIS A 95 -1.76 -14.70 5.80
N ASP A 96 -2.49 -15.82 5.88
CA ASP A 96 -3.18 -16.26 7.12
C ASP A 96 -2.21 -16.40 8.31
N ASP A 97 -1.17 -17.23 8.19
CA ASP A 97 -0.20 -17.43 9.28
C ASP A 97 0.64 -16.17 9.56
N PHE A 98 0.90 -15.37 8.53
CA PHE A 98 1.61 -14.11 8.70
C PHE A 98 0.76 -13.10 9.49
N ALA A 99 -0.53 -12.98 9.18
CA ALA A 99 -1.46 -12.08 9.85
C ALA A 99 -1.73 -12.50 11.29
N LYS A 100 -1.84 -13.81 11.58
CA LYS A 100 -1.98 -14.33 12.96
C LYS A 100 -0.87 -13.84 13.88
N ASN A 101 0.36 -13.78 13.36
CA ASN A 101 1.55 -13.37 14.10
C ASN A 101 1.81 -11.86 14.08
N ASN A 102 1.08 -11.09 13.26
CA ASN A 102 1.31 -9.65 13.05
C ASN A 102 0.02 -8.82 13.13
N ARG A 103 -0.96 -9.25 13.94
CA ARG A 103 -2.31 -8.65 13.99
C ARG A 103 -2.32 -7.13 14.12
N SER A 104 -1.50 -6.58 15.02
CA SER A 104 -1.43 -5.13 15.26
C SER A 104 -0.94 -4.33 14.05
N ALA A 105 -0.04 -4.90 13.24
CA ALA A 105 0.42 -4.27 12.01
C ALA A 105 -0.72 -4.18 10.98
N CYS A 106 -1.53 -5.24 10.86
CA CYS A 106 -2.70 -5.26 9.98
C CYS A 106 -3.76 -4.24 10.45
N GLN A 107 -4.07 -4.23 11.75
CA GLN A 107 -5.07 -3.35 12.36
C GLN A 107 -4.79 -1.86 12.15
N SER A 108 -3.51 -1.49 12.05
CA SER A 108 -3.08 -0.10 11.83
C SER A 108 -3.63 0.50 10.53
N CYS A 109 -3.84 -0.33 9.50
CA CYS A 109 -4.38 0.10 8.20
C CYS A 109 -5.77 -0.46 7.91
N HIS A 110 -6.05 -1.70 8.32
CA HIS A 110 -7.31 -2.40 8.06
C HIS A 110 -8.33 -2.26 9.20
N GLY A 111 -8.09 -1.36 10.16
CA GLY A 111 -8.99 -1.08 11.27
C GLY A 111 -8.80 -2.02 12.45
N ILE A 112 -9.09 -1.53 13.67
CA ILE A 112 -8.88 -2.29 14.91
C ILE A 112 -9.68 -3.60 14.93
N ASP A 113 -10.88 -3.57 14.35
CA ASP A 113 -11.77 -4.73 14.26
C ASP A 113 -11.63 -5.49 12.92
N GLY A 114 -10.68 -5.10 12.05
CA GLY A 114 -10.49 -5.74 10.74
C GLY A 114 -11.58 -5.43 9.70
N GLU A 115 -12.38 -4.39 9.91
CA GLU A 115 -13.49 -3.99 9.03
C GLU A 115 -13.06 -3.07 7.86
N GLY A 116 -11.76 -2.83 7.72
CA GLY A 116 -11.19 -1.86 6.81
C GLY A 116 -11.18 -0.43 7.37
N SER A 117 -10.40 0.44 6.74
CA SER A 117 -10.36 1.86 7.08
C SER A 117 -10.10 2.72 5.84
N VAL A 118 -10.06 4.04 6.02
CA VAL A 118 -9.64 4.95 4.93
C VAL A 118 -8.24 4.67 4.41
N LEU A 119 -7.38 4.00 5.21
CA LEU A 119 -6.01 3.62 4.86
C LEU A 119 -5.94 2.31 4.07
N SER A 120 -6.95 1.43 4.16
CA SER A 120 -7.00 0.16 3.42
C SER A 120 -7.76 0.23 2.10
N ARG A 121 -8.01 1.45 1.59
CA ARG A 121 -8.74 1.64 0.34
C ARG A 121 -7.92 1.16 -0.85
N THR A 122 -8.57 0.44 -1.76
CA THR A 122 -7.97 0.07 -3.04
C THR A 122 -7.66 1.31 -3.90
N ALA A 123 -6.47 1.36 -4.51
CA ALA A 123 -6.06 2.48 -5.35
C ALA A 123 -6.60 2.40 -6.80
N ALA A 124 -6.96 1.20 -7.23
CA ALA A 124 -7.61 0.88 -8.49
C ALA A 124 -8.64 -0.22 -8.28
N ASP A 125 -9.43 -0.52 -9.31
CA ASP A 125 -10.31 -1.68 -9.32
C ASP A 125 -9.45 -2.96 -9.17
N ARG A 126 -9.87 -3.87 -8.29
CA ARG A 126 -9.17 -5.11 -7.99
C ARG A 126 -10.08 -6.31 -8.17
N LEU A 127 -9.47 -7.41 -8.59
CA LEU A 127 -10.01 -8.75 -8.48
C LEU A 127 -9.00 -9.56 -7.67
N LEU A 128 -9.35 -9.93 -6.45
CA LEU A 128 -8.48 -10.66 -5.53
C LEU A 128 -9.01 -12.07 -5.31
N GLN A 129 -8.12 -13.04 -5.09
CA GLN A 129 -8.50 -14.43 -4.85
C GLN A 129 -8.44 -14.77 -3.37
N ALA A 130 -9.56 -15.20 -2.80
CA ALA A 130 -9.60 -15.81 -1.47
C ALA A 130 -9.10 -17.26 -1.53
N LYS A 131 -8.20 -17.64 -0.63
CA LYS A 131 -7.62 -18.99 -0.59
C LYS A 131 -8.62 -20.07 -0.21
N GLU A 132 -9.45 -19.82 0.82
CA GLU A 132 -10.27 -20.86 1.43
C GLU A 132 -11.33 -21.44 0.47
N ASP A 133 -11.78 -20.66 -0.53
CA ASP A 133 -12.87 -21.08 -1.43
C ASP A 133 -12.61 -20.82 -2.94
N HIS A 134 -11.41 -20.37 -3.32
CA HIS A 134 -11.11 -19.87 -4.68
C HIS A 134 -12.11 -18.81 -5.16
N ILE A 135 -12.71 -18.06 -4.22
CA ILE A 135 -13.65 -16.99 -4.54
C ILE A 135 -12.85 -15.79 -5.04
N SER A 136 -13.19 -15.33 -6.23
CA SER A 136 -12.73 -14.04 -6.71
C SER A 136 -13.61 -12.93 -6.12
N VAL A 137 -13.00 -12.05 -5.33
CA VAL A 137 -13.67 -10.89 -4.73
C VAL A 137 -13.29 -9.65 -5.53
N SER A 138 -14.29 -8.94 -6.03
CA SER A 138 -14.09 -7.70 -6.78
C SER A 138 -14.23 -6.49 -5.87
N PHE A 139 -13.25 -5.60 -5.94
CA PHE A 139 -13.25 -4.32 -5.24
C PHE A 139 -13.19 -3.19 -6.25
N ALA A 140 -14.18 -2.31 -6.24
CA ALA A 140 -14.06 -1.03 -6.91
C ALA A 140 -12.94 -0.19 -6.27
N ARG A 141 -12.34 0.72 -7.04
CA ARG A 141 -11.41 1.73 -6.54
C ARG A 141 -12.01 2.51 -5.36
N GLY A 142 -11.22 2.68 -4.31
CA GLY A 142 -11.60 3.45 -3.13
C GLY A 142 -12.36 2.64 -2.08
N THR A 143 -12.65 1.36 -2.33
CA THR A 143 -13.28 0.48 -1.36
C THR A 143 -12.28 0.10 -0.26
N PRO A 144 -12.59 0.36 1.03
CA PRO A 144 -11.82 -0.17 2.16
C PRO A 144 -11.84 -1.69 2.13
N VAL A 145 -10.66 -2.32 2.25
CA VAL A 145 -10.55 -3.78 2.37
C VAL A 145 -10.49 -4.16 3.85
N GLY A 146 -11.36 -5.07 4.27
CA GLY A 146 -11.40 -5.72 5.58
C GLY A 146 -11.27 -7.24 5.48
N CYS A 147 -11.08 -7.91 6.62
CA CYS A 147 -10.91 -9.36 6.68
C CYS A 147 -12.17 -10.10 6.17
N GLY A 148 -13.34 -9.56 6.52
CA GLY A 148 -14.65 -10.13 6.22
C GLY A 148 -15.01 -10.16 4.73
N ASP A 149 -14.26 -9.47 3.87
CA ASP A 149 -14.56 -9.39 2.44
C ASP A 149 -14.21 -10.69 1.70
N CYS A 150 -13.26 -11.46 2.24
CA CYS A 150 -12.75 -12.69 1.62
C CYS A 150 -12.93 -13.94 2.49
N HIS A 151 -12.83 -13.79 3.81
CA HIS A 151 -12.87 -14.90 4.75
C HIS A 151 -13.48 -14.44 6.09
N GLU A 152 -13.71 -15.36 7.02
CA GLU A 152 -14.23 -14.99 8.33
C GLU A 152 -13.30 -13.98 9.03
N ASN A 153 -13.88 -12.92 9.58
CA ASN A 153 -13.14 -11.92 10.33
C ASN A 153 -12.85 -12.40 11.77
N LYS A 154 -11.70 -13.06 11.93
CA LYS A 154 -11.20 -13.56 13.22
C LYS A 154 -10.72 -12.46 14.18
N LEU A 155 -10.74 -11.18 13.78
CA LEU A 155 -10.41 -10.06 14.69
C LEU A 155 -11.62 -9.57 15.50
N ARG A 156 -12.84 -9.83 15.01
CA ARG A 156 -14.08 -9.42 15.68
C ARG A 156 -14.44 -10.31 16.87
N ASN A 157 -13.95 -11.55 16.88
CA ASN A 157 -14.12 -12.54 17.95
C ASN A 157 -12.74 -13.10 18.38
N PRO A 158 -11.91 -12.31 19.08
CA PRO A 158 -10.53 -12.66 19.40
C PRO A 158 -10.37 -13.82 20.40
#